data_AF-A0AA42W8C0-F1
#
_entry.id   AF-A0AA42W8C0-F1
#
_cell.length_a   1.000
_cell.length_b   1.000
_cell.length_c   1.000
_cell.angle_alpha   90.00
_cell.angle_beta   90.00
_cell.angle_gamma   90.00
#
_symmetry.space_group_name_H-M   'P 1'
#
loop_
_entity.id
_entity.type
_entity.pdbx_description
1 polymer ?
#
loop_
_entity_poly.entity_id
_entity_poly.type
_entity_poly.pdbx_seq_one_letter_code
_entity_poly.pdbx_strand_id
1 'polypeptide(L)'
;MRTPRLIRPVLERYYQELIGFFTRALRCRDNASDVVQESYARVLGMELRAGLLAEPRALLYRVGKNLIIDEARRKRAEQAMLDTLAVVSPAIAPGADRVVSARQEAERLLARLAVMPRKRREVFLMVRVYGHTHAETAQHLDLSIAAVEKHVVRAVLDCAAWQEGADRASP
;
A
#
# COMPACT_ATOMS: atom_id res chain seq x y z
N MET A 1 -30.65 20.99 -4.30
CA MET A 1 -29.19 21.03 -4.05
C MET A 1 -28.91 20.22 -2.78
N ARG A 2 -28.41 18.97 -2.89
CA ARG A 2 -28.06 18.13 -1.74
C ARG A 2 -26.63 18.42 -1.33
N THR A 3 -26.42 18.93 -0.12
CA THR A 3 -25.10 19.15 0.50
C THR A 3 -24.58 17.83 1.08
N PRO A 4 -23.51 17.21 0.54
CA PRO A 4 -22.85 16.09 1.19
C PRO A 4 -21.93 16.67 2.30
N ARG A 5 -22.40 16.67 3.55
CA ARG A 5 -21.69 17.33 4.68
C ARG A 5 -21.20 16.38 5.78
N LEU A 6 -21.24 15.06 5.57
CA LEU A 6 -21.06 14.09 6.66
C LEU A 6 -19.76 13.28 6.62
N ILE A 7 -19.02 13.24 5.50
CA ILE A 7 -17.77 12.47 5.42
C ILE A 7 -16.57 13.23 6.00
N ARG A 8 -16.51 14.57 5.92
CA ARG A 8 -15.35 15.35 6.41
C ARG A 8 -14.90 15.02 7.85
N PRO A 9 -15.79 15.03 8.87
CA PRO A 9 -15.38 14.67 10.23
C PRO A 9 -14.99 13.19 10.39
N VAL A 10 -15.56 12.30 9.57
CA VAL A 10 -15.19 10.88 9.54
C VAL A 10 -13.80 10.70 8.93
N LEU A 11 -13.47 11.46 7.88
CA LEU A 11 -12.15 11.43 7.27
C LEU A 11 -11.09 12.01 8.22
N GLU A 12 -11.34 13.12 8.90
CA GLU A 12 -10.37 13.72 9.85
C GLU A 12 -9.87 12.71 10.90
N ARG A 13 -10.72 11.75 11.29
CA ARG A 13 -10.38 10.68 12.24
C ARG A 13 -9.26 9.75 11.73
N TYR A 14 -9.11 9.57 10.42
CA TYR A 14 -8.11 8.65 9.84
C TYR A 14 -6.77 9.31 9.52
N TYR A 15 -6.66 10.63 9.67
CA TYR A 15 -5.51 11.37 9.15
C TYR A 15 -4.18 10.92 9.80
N GLN A 16 -4.13 10.87 11.14
CA GLN A 16 -2.93 10.45 11.86
C GLN A 16 -2.58 8.98 11.63
N GLU A 17 -3.61 8.15 11.47
CA GLU A 17 -3.45 6.73 11.17
C GLU A 17 -2.77 6.51 9.81
N LEU A 18 -3.26 7.21 8.78
CA LEU A 18 -2.73 7.17 7.42
C LEU A 18 -1.32 7.78 7.34
N ILE A 19 -1.06 8.89 8.04
CA ILE A 19 0.29 9.46 8.16
C ILE A 19 1.25 8.43 8.73
N GLY A 20 0.88 7.76 9.83
CA GLY A 20 1.73 6.72 10.44
C GLY A 20 1.95 5.53 9.51
N PHE A 21 0.92 5.10 8.79
CA PHE A 21 1.02 4.03 7.80
C PHE A 21 1.96 4.39 6.64
N PHE A 22 1.72 5.52 5.98
CA PHE A 22 2.50 5.91 4.80
C PHE A 22 3.91 6.40 5.16
N THR A 23 4.13 6.95 6.34
CA THR A 23 5.49 7.27 6.83
C THR A 23 6.34 6.01 6.92
N ARG A 24 5.78 4.89 7.39
CA ARG A 24 6.49 3.59 7.41
C ARG A 24 6.76 3.06 6.00
N ALA A 25 5.84 3.28 5.06
CA ALA A 25 6.01 2.82 3.68
C ALA A 25 7.03 3.66 2.89
N LEU A 26 7.04 4.98 3.08
CA LEU A 26 7.87 5.93 2.34
C LEU A 26 9.18 6.27 3.04
N ARG A 27 9.32 5.92 4.33
CA ARG A 27 10.42 6.33 5.22
C ARG A 27 10.63 7.86 5.28
N CYS A 28 9.59 8.62 4.96
CA CYS A 28 9.60 10.08 4.92
C CYS A 28 8.22 10.59 5.32
N ARG A 29 8.16 11.42 6.36
CA ARG A 29 6.90 11.95 6.90
C ARG A 29 6.28 12.98 5.97
N ASP A 30 7.09 13.79 5.31
CA ASP A 30 6.61 14.86 4.43
C ASP A 30 5.95 14.27 3.18
N ASN A 31 6.62 13.32 2.51
CA ASN A 31 6.03 12.58 1.39
C ASN A 31 4.76 11.82 1.81
N ALA A 32 4.71 11.31 3.04
CA ALA A 32 3.49 10.68 3.56
C ALA A 32 2.36 11.70 3.75
N SER A 33 2.67 12.91 4.22
CA SER A 33 1.70 14.01 4.32
C SER A 33 1.09 14.35 2.97
N ASP A 34 1.91 14.48 1.93
CA ASP A 34 1.44 14.80 0.58
C ASP A 34 0.52 13.71 0.04
N VAL A 35 0.91 12.44 0.20
CA VAL A 35 0.09 11.29 -0.22
C VAL A 35 -1.24 11.26 0.52
N VAL A 36 -1.25 11.55 1.83
CA VAL A 36 -2.49 11.61 2.62
C VAL A 36 -3.37 12.76 2.13
N GLN A 37 -2.84 13.96 1.97
CA GLN A 37 -3.60 15.12 1.50
C GLN A 37 -4.24 14.87 0.12
N GLU A 38 -3.47 14.37 -0.83
CA GLU A 38 -3.95 14.04 -2.18
C GLU A 38 -5.00 12.92 -2.15
N SER A 39 -4.85 11.93 -1.25
CA SER A 39 -5.84 10.88 -1.07
C SER A 39 -7.18 11.43 -0.60
N TYR A 40 -7.17 12.38 0.34
CA TYR A 40 -8.38 13.05 0.81
C TYR A 40 -9.03 13.88 -0.28
N ALA A 41 -8.24 14.65 -1.04
CA ALA A 41 -8.75 15.47 -2.14
C ALA A 41 -9.51 14.61 -3.17
N ARG A 42 -8.94 13.46 -3.55
CA ARG A 42 -9.57 12.53 -4.50
C ARG A 42 -10.83 11.87 -3.95
N VAL A 43 -10.81 11.41 -2.70
CA VAL A 43 -11.98 10.76 -2.08
C VAL A 43 -13.13 11.74 -1.86
N LEU A 44 -12.84 12.97 -1.42
CA LEU A 44 -13.84 14.04 -1.33
C LEU A 44 -14.41 14.40 -2.71
N GLY A 45 -13.55 14.45 -3.74
CA GLY A 45 -13.99 14.66 -5.12
C GLY A 45 -14.92 13.56 -5.64
N MET A 46 -14.70 12.30 -5.23
CA MET A 46 -15.59 11.17 -5.55
C MET A 46 -16.93 11.30 -4.84
N GLU A 47 -16.95 11.68 -3.56
CA GLU A 47 -18.19 11.91 -2.81
C GLU A 47 -19.05 13.00 -3.45
N LEU A 48 -18.44 14.12 -3.84
CA LEU A 48 -19.14 15.23 -4.51
C LEU A 48 -19.85 14.79 -5.80
N ARG A 49 -19.32 13.77 -6.49
CA ARG A 49 -19.86 13.27 -7.76
C ARG A 49 -20.85 12.12 -7.59
N ALA A 50 -20.57 11.19 -6.69
CA ALA A 50 -21.29 9.92 -6.57
C ALA A 50 -22.17 9.83 -5.30
N GLY A 51 -22.10 10.82 -4.41
CA GLY A 51 -22.79 10.80 -3.12
C GLY A 51 -22.00 10.05 -2.04
N LEU A 52 -22.70 9.63 -0.98
CA LEU A 52 -22.09 9.02 0.20
C LEU A 52 -21.34 7.73 -0.17
N LEU A 53 -20.05 7.68 0.17
CA LEU A 53 -19.20 6.51 -0.06
C LEU A 53 -19.37 5.51 1.09
N ALA A 54 -19.56 4.23 0.76
CA ALA A 54 -19.78 3.17 1.74
C ALA A 54 -18.55 2.91 2.64
N GLU A 55 -17.34 3.02 2.10
CA GLU A 55 -16.09 2.63 2.79
C GLU A 55 -14.98 3.68 2.60
N PRO A 56 -15.13 4.89 3.20
CA PRO A 56 -14.21 6.01 2.98
C PRO A 56 -12.77 5.71 3.45
N ARG A 57 -12.60 4.97 4.55
CA ARG A 57 -11.29 4.59 5.09
C ARG A 57 -10.52 3.70 4.11
N ALA A 58 -11.14 2.64 3.62
CA ALA A 58 -10.53 1.71 2.66
C ALA A 58 -10.19 2.42 1.33
N LEU A 59 -11.02 3.37 0.90
CA LEU A 59 -10.76 4.20 -0.28
C LEU A 59 -9.55 5.10 -0.10
N LEU A 60 -9.39 5.76 1.05
CA LEU A 60 -8.20 6.57 1.36
C LEU A 60 -6.91 5.74 1.28
N TYR A 61 -6.90 4.54 1.85
CA TYR A 61 -5.78 3.61 1.77
C TYR A 61 -5.48 3.18 0.32
N ARG A 62 -6.52 2.83 -0.44
CA ARG A 62 -6.38 2.41 -1.84
C ARG A 62 -5.83 3.52 -2.71
N VAL A 63 -6.38 4.74 -2.60
CA VAL A 63 -5.92 5.91 -3.35
C VAL A 63 -4.46 6.23 -2.99
N GLY A 64 -4.12 6.28 -1.70
CA GLY A 64 -2.75 6.57 -1.27
C GLY A 64 -1.73 5.55 -1.77
N LYS A 65 -2.09 4.26 -1.81
CA LYS A 65 -1.21 3.24 -2.40
C LYS A 65 -1.04 3.40 -3.89
N ASN A 66 -2.11 3.69 -4.62
CA ASN A 66 -2.03 3.93 -6.05
C ASN A 66 -1.12 5.13 -6.34
N LEU A 67 -1.24 6.22 -5.58
CA LEU A 67 -0.35 7.38 -5.68
C LEU A 67 1.13 7.01 -5.51
N ILE A 68 1.45 6.20 -4.50
CA ILE A 68 2.83 5.75 -4.26
C ILE A 68 3.33 4.87 -5.41
N ILE A 69 2.49 3.97 -5.92
CA ILE A 69 2.83 3.09 -7.05
C ILE A 69 3.04 3.91 -8.33
N ASP A 70 2.16 4.86 -8.60
CA ASP A 70 2.20 5.73 -9.77
C ASP A 70 3.45 6.63 -9.73
N GLU A 71 3.76 7.20 -8.56
CA GLU A 71 4.99 7.97 -8.34
C GLU A 71 6.25 7.12 -8.57
N ALA A 72 6.28 5.89 -8.03
CA ALA A 72 7.39 4.98 -8.25
C ALA A 72 7.52 4.56 -9.73
N ARG A 73 6.39 4.39 -10.42
CA ARG A 73 6.38 4.11 -11.87
C ARG A 73 6.89 5.30 -12.67
N ARG A 74 6.47 6.53 -12.32
CA ARG A 74 6.93 7.76 -12.96
C ARG A 74 8.44 7.93 -12.78
N LYS A 75 8.95 7.79 -11.56
CA LYS A 75 10.40 7.84 -11.29
C LYS A 75 11.19 6.78 -12.06
N ARG A 76 10.66 5.57 -12.22
CA ARG A 76 11.32 4.56 -13.08
C ARG A 76 11.30 4.93 -14.55
N ALA A 77 10.22 5.51 -15.06
CA ALA A 77 10.15 5.96 -16.45
C ALA A 77 11.09 7.14 -16.70
N GLU A 78 11.14 8.10 -15.77
CA GLU A 78 12.11 9.20 -15.76
C GLU A 78 13.54 8.65 -15.73
N GLN A 79 13.83 7.67 -14.86
CA GLN A 79 15.13 7.02 -14.80
C GLN A 79 15.49 6.29 -16.10
N ALA A 80 14.57 5.52 -16.69
CA ALA A 80 14.84 4.83 -17.96
C ALA A 80 15.12 5.83 -19.10
N MET A 81 14.44 6.99 -19.08
CA MET A 81 14.71 8.08 -20.03
C MET A 81 16.08 8.72 -19.75
N LEU A 82 16.45 8.94 -18.49
CA LEU A 82 17.77 9.42 -18.09
C LEU A 82 18.87 8.42 -18.46
N ASP A 83 18.66 7.11 -18.28
CA ASP A 83 19.61 6.06 -18.67
C ASP A 83 19.79 6.05 -20.19
N THR A 84 18.72 6.24 -20.96
CA THR A 84 18.77 6.38 -22.42
C THR A 84 19.55 7.63 -22.83
N LEU A 85 19.41 8.73 -22.09
CA LEU A 85 20.17 9.97 -22.30
C LEU A 85 21.62 9.85 -21.79
N ALA A 86 21.89 9.02 -20.79
CA ALA A 86 23.22 8.76 -20.25
C ALA A 86 24.10 7.93 -21.20
N VAL A 87 23.49 7.15 -22.11
CA VAL A 87 24.17 6.56 -23.27
C VAL A 87 24.75 7.64 -24.21
N VAL A 88 24.20 8.85 -24.17
CA VAL A 88 24.65 10.01 -24.97
C VAL A 88 25.63 10.91 -24.19
N SER A 89 25.71 10.81 -22.85
CA SER A 89 26.72 11.50 -22.03
C SER A 89 26.91 10.81 -20.65
N PRO A 90 28.12 10.33 -20.27
CA PRO A 90 28.25 9.27 -19.25
C PRO A 90 28.18 9.70 -17.77
N ALA A 91 27.73 10.92 -17.46
CA ALA A 91 28.08 11.52 -16.16
C ALA A 91 27.12 11.25 -14.98
N ILE A 92 25.95 10.61 -15.17
CA ILE A 92 24.97 10.49 -14.08
C ILE A 92 24.20 9.16 -14.14
N ALA A 93 24.68 8.15 -13.42
CA ALA A 93 23.92 6.91 -13.20
C ALA A 93 24.00 6.50 -11.71
N PRO A 94 22.88 6.46 -10.97
CA PRO A 94 22.80 5.72 -9.71
C PRO A 94 22.67 4.21 -9.99
N GLY A 95 23.30 3.38 -9.16
CA GLY A 95 23.49 1.94 -9.41
C GLY A 95 22.22 1.12 -9.66
N ALA A 96 22.23 0.40 -10.80
CA ALA A 96 21.19 -0.51 -11.29
C ALA A 96 20.73 -1.59 -10.29
N ASP A 97 21.57 -1.92 -9.31
CA ASP A 97 21.33 -3.00 -8.34
C ASP A 97 20.09 -2.77 -7.45
N ARG A 98 19.77 -1.51 -7.12
CA ARG A 98 18.63 -1.19 -6.23
C ARG A 98 17.27 -1.43 -6.89
N VAL A 99 17.17 -1.23 -8.20
CA VAL A 99 15.91 -1.39 -8.94
C VAL A 99 15.58 -2.87 -9.16
N VAL A 100 16.59 -3.67 -9.46
CA VAL A 100 16.46 -5.13 -9.64
C VAL A 100 16.05 -5.80 -8.33
N SER A 101 16.70 -5.44 -7.23
CA SER A 101 16.39 -5.98 -5.90
C SER A 101 14.94 -5.74 -5.48
N ALA A 102 14.44 -4.49 -5.61
CA ALA A 102 13.06 -4.16 -5.26
C ALA A 102 12.01 -4.88 -6.13
N ARG A 103 12.32 -5.15 -7.41
CA ARG A 103 11.44 -5.90 -8.31
C ARG A 103 11.36 -7.37 -7.90
N GLN A 104 12.51 -7.98 -7.60
CA GLN A 104 12.57 -9.37 -7.15
C GLN A 104 11.83 -9.56 -5.82
N GLU A 105 11.95 -8.63 -4.88
CA GLU A 105 11.18 -8.67 -3.63
C GLU A 105 9.66 -8.62 -3.87
N ALA A 106 9.21 -7.77 -4.79
CA ALA A 106 7.79 -7.66 -5.14
C ALA A 106 7.24 -8.93 -5.81
N GLU A 107 7.99 -9.50 -6.76
CA GLU A 107 7.61 -10.75 -7.43
C GLU A 107 7.55 -11.93 -6.43
N ARG A 108 8.49 -12.00 -5.48
CA ARG A 108 8.48 -13.01 -4.40
C ARG A 108 7.26 -12.87 -3.49
N LEU A 109 6.89 -11.64 -3.10
CA LEU A 109 5.70 -11.39 -2.30
C LEU A 109 4.42 -11.83 -3.03
N LEU A 110 4.31 -11.53 -4.32
CA LEU A 110 3.15 -11.92 -5.15
C LEU A 110 3.03 -13.44 -5.27
N ALA A 111 4.13 -14.14 -5.51
CA ALA A 111 4.15 -15.60 -5.55
C ALA A 111 3.70 -16.21 -4.21
N ARG A 112 4.10 -15.62 -3.08
CA ARG A 112 3.70 -16.11 -1.76
C ARG A 112 2.23 -15.89 -1.48
N LEU A 113 1.71 -14.72 -1.86
CA LEU A 113 0.28 -14.45 -1.79
C LEU A 113 -0.49 -15.49 -2.60
N ALA A 114 -0.03 -15.85 -3.81
CA ALA A 114 -0.69 -16.80 -4.70
C ALA A 114 -0.87 -18.22 -4.11
N VAL A 115 0.06 -18.69 -3.27
CA VAL A 115 -0.02 -20.01 -2.61
C VAL A 115 -0.66 -19.98 -1.23
N MET A 116 -0.89 -18.78 -0.66
CA MET A 116 -1.51 -18.62 0.65
C MET A 116 -2.99 -19.06 0.62
N PRO A 117 -3.52 -19.73 1.66
CA PRO A 117 -4.95 -20.07 1.74
C PRO A 117 -5.84 -18.83 1.56
N ARG A 118 -6.89 -18.96 0.76
CA ARG A 118 -7.72 -17.83 0.30
C ARG A 118 -8.17 -16.89 1.43
N LYS A 119 -8.76 -17.45 2.50
CA LYS A 119 -9.30 -16.65 3.61
C LYS A 119 -8.19 -15.92 4.41
N ARG A 120 -6.99 -16.51 4.46
CA ARG A 120 -5.82 -15.88 5.08
C ARG A 120 -5.26 -14.75 4.22
N ARG A 121 -5.24 -14.95 2.90
CA ARG A 121 -4.86 -13.93 1.92
C ARG A 121 -5.81 -12.74 1.95
N GLU A 122 -7.13 -12.99 1.97
CA GLU A 122 -8.16 -11.95 2.12
C GLU A 122 -7.95 -11.14 3.40
N VAL A 123 -7.81 -11.79 4.55
CA VAL A 123 -7.52 -11.10 5.83
C VAL A 123 -6.23 -10.27 5.74
N PHE A 124 -5.15 -10.85 5.20
CA PHE A 124 -3.88 -10.15 5.06
C PHE A 124 -3.97 -8.93 4.16
N LEU A 125 -4.64 -9.06 3.01
CA LEU A 125 -4.87 -7.95 2.09
C LEU A 125 -5.76 -6.89 2.75
N MET A 126 -6.84 -7.26 3.43
CA MET A 126 -7.69 -6.30 4.13
C MET A 126 -6.91 -5.50 5.16
N VAL A 127 -6.14 -6.16 6.03
CA VAL A 127 -5.43 -5.49 7.12
C VAL A 127 -4.19 -4.73 6.64
N ARG A 128 -3.34 -5.36 5.81
CA ARG A 128 -2.02 -4.80 5.43
C ARG A 128 -2.06 -4.05 4.12
N VAL A 129 -2.95 -4.46 3.21
CA VAL A 129 -3.08 -3.85 1.89
C VAL A 129 -4.14 -2.76 1.85
N TYR A 130 -5.31 -2.98 2.43
CA TYR A 130 -6.42 -2.04 2.39
C TYR A 130 -6.61 -1.26 3.69
N GLY A 131 -5.82 -1.59 4.73
CA GLY A 131 -5.76 -0.84 5.98
C GLY A 131 -6.90 -1.10 6.96
N HIS A 132 -7.76 -2.10 6.72
CA HIS A 132 -8.88 -2.42 7.62
C HIS A 132 -8.39 -2.76 9.04
N THR A 133 -9.16 -2.37 10.06
CA THR A 133 -8.87 -2.81 11.42
C THR A 133 -9.19 -4.29 11.56
N HIS A 134 -8.70 -4.94 12.62
CA HIS A 134 -9.09 -6.33 12.89
C HIS A 134 -10.60 -6.45 13.14
N ALA A 135 -11.23 -5.44 13.76
CA ALA A 135 -12.67 -5.40 14.00
C ALA A 135 -13.49 -5.25 12.72
N GLU A 136 -13.09 -4.35 11.82
CA GLU A 136 -13.74 -4.19 10.51
C GLU A 136 -13.57 -5.44 9.64
N THR A 137 -12.37 -6.03 9.62
CA THR A 137 -12.10 -7.26 8.87
C THR A 137 -12.91 -8.44 9.42
N ALA A 138 -13.07 -8.50 10.75
CA ALA A 138 -13.89 -9.50 11.43
C ALA A 138 -15.36 -9.39 11.00
N GLN A 139 -15.91 -8.18 11.00
CA GLN A 139 -17.28 -7.93 10.53
C GLN A 139 -17.45 -8.24 9.04
N HIS A 140 -16.49 -7.83 8.20
CA HIS A 140 -16.59 -7.97 6.75
C HIS A 140 -16.47 -9.42 6.27
N LEU A 141 -15.76 -10.28 7.01
CA LEU A 141 -15.51 -11.67 6.64
C LEU A 141 -16.28 -12.68 7.49
N ASP A 142 -17.17 -12.20 8.37
CA ASP A 142 -17.91 -13.00 9.36
C ASP A 142 -16.97 -13.90 10.17
N LEU A 143 -16.01 -13.27 10.83
CA LEU A 143 -14.99 -13.89 11.66
C LEU A 143 -14.94 -13.23 13.03
N SER A 144 -14.40 -13.93 14.03
CA SER A 144 -14.03 -13.28 15.28
C SER A 144 -12.75 -12.45 15.11
N ILE A 145 -12.59 -11.40 15.92
CA ILE A 145 -11.37 -10.59 15.96
C ILE A 145 -10.14 -11.47 16.23
N ALA A 146 -10.25 -12.43 17.15
CA ALA A 146 -9.19 -13.40 17.44
C ALA A 146 -8.83 -14.28 16.22
N ALA A 147 -9.82 -14.65 15.40
CA ALA A 147 -9.55 -15.38 14.15
C ALA A 147 -8.82 -14.52 13.13
N VAL A 148 -9.18 -13.23 13.02
CA VAL A 148 -8.48 -12.26 12.17
C VAL A 148 -7.03 -12.10 12.60
N GLU A 149 -6.76 -11.88 13.89
CA GLU A 149 -5.40 -11.79 14.43
C GLU A 149 -4.57 -13.03 14.12
N LYS A 150 -5.15 -14.21 14.34
CA LYS A 150 -4.50 -15.50 14.02
C LYS A 150 -4.18 -15.62 12.53
N HIS A 151 -5.08 -15.18 11.66
CA HIS A 151 -4.84 -15.17 10.21
C HIS A 151 -3.74 -14.17 9.82
N VAL A 152 -3.70 -12.98 10.42
CA VAL A 152 -2.65 -11.98 10.18
C VAL A 152 -1.29 -12.50 10.61
N VAL A 153 -1.16 -13.03 11.83
CA VAL A 153 0.11 -13.59 12.34
C VAL A 153 0.61 -14.69 11.42
N ARG A 154 -0.28 -15.62 11.04
CA ARG A 154 0.07 -16.71 10.12
C ARG A 154 0.48 -16.21 8.74
N ALA A 155 -0.19 -15.18 8.22
CA ALA A 155 0.18 -14.58 6.94
C ALA A 155 1.55 -13.88 6.99
N VAL A 156 1.89 -13.22 8.10
CA VAL A 156 3.22 -12.61 8.29
C VAL A 156 4.29 -13.70 8.37
N LEU A 157 4.05 -14.78 9.12
CA LEU A 157 4.96 -15.93 9.18
C LEU A 157 5.14 -16.60 7.83
N ASP A 158 4.06 -16.74 7.06
CA ASP A 158 4.11 -17.25 5.69
C ASP A 158 5.02 -16.38 4.80
N CYS A 159 5.05 -15.07 5.00
CA CYS A 159 5.94 -14.17 4.27
C CYS A 159 7.38 -14.16 4.83
N ALA A 160 7.56 -14.30 6.15
CA ALA A 160 8.86 -14.22 6.83
C ALA A 160 9.69 -15.52 6.76
N ALA A 161 9.07 -16.69 6.93
CA ALA A 161 9.75 -17.99 6.91
C ALA A 161 10.45 -18.30 5.58
N TRP A 162 10.10 -17.57 4.52
CA TRP A 162 10.76 -17.65 3.21
C TRP A 162 11.95 -16.71 3.05
N GLN A 163 12.03 -15.60 3.81
CA GLN A 163 13.20 -14.71 3.78
C GLN A 163 14.46 -15.44 4.29
N GLU A 164 14.31 -16.25 5.36
CA GLU A 164 15.42 -17.08 5.88
C GLU A 164 15.81 -18.26 4.98
N GLY A 165 14.94 -18.67 4.05
CA GLY A 165 15.25 -19.70 3.05
C GLY A 165 16.00 -19.12 1.84
N ALA A 166 15.72 -17.87 1.47
CA ALA A 166 16.37 -17.18 0.37
C ALA A 166 17.75 -16.62 0.73
N ASP A 167 17.96 -16.15 1.96
CA ASP A 167 19.26 -15.64 2.43
C ASP A 167 20.31 -16.76 2.59
N ARG A 168 19.89 -18.02 2.71
CA ARG A 168 20.77 -19.20 2.73
C ARG A 168 21.14 -19.75 1.35
N ALA A 169 20.54 -19.21 0.28
CA ALA A 169 20.73 -19.68 -1.10
C ALA A 169 21.49 -18.70 -2.00
N SER A 170 22.12 -17.66 -1.42
CA SER A 170 23.13 -16.84 -2.12
C SER A 170 24.54 -17.37 -1.78
N PRO A 171 25.31 -17.84 -2.78
CA PRO A 171 26.74 -18.15 -2.63
C PRO A 171 27.59 -16.91 -2.35
#